data_AF-A0A104ATU6-F1
#
_entry.id   AF-A0A104ATU6-F1
#
_cell.length_a   1.000
_cell.length_b   1.000
_cell.length_c   1.000
_cell.angle_alpha   90.00
_cell.angle_beta   90.00
_cell.angle_gamma   90.00
#
_symmetry.space_group_name_H-M   'P 1'
#
loop_
_entity.id
_entity.type
_entity.pdbx_description
1 polymer ?
#
loop_
_entity_poly.entity_id
_entity_poly.type
_entity_poly.pdbx_seq_one_letter_code
_entity_poly.pdbx_strand_id
1 'polypeptide(L)'
;MQRTRPTDSRPNRARAQRSTPEECRSRLEQRLIEHAEPVLKCTQVLKGHTYQLAAAVSFAYNVGAGAYCGSTTAKRFNAGDWKGACRAMNEADNGRPQWVTAGGRVLPGLVKRRTEERALCERDL
;
A
#
# COMPACT_ATOMS: atom_id res chain seq x y z
N MET A 1 -53.05 -2.96 -14.46
CA MET A 1 -52.11 -2.68 -13.34
C MET A 1 -50.95 -3.66 -13.39
N GLN A 2 -49.82 -3.32 -14.00
CA GLN A 2 -48.54 -4.00 -13.76
C GLN A 2 -47.44 -2.95 -13.87
N ARG A 3 -46.82 -2.59 -12.73
CA ARG A 3 -45.64 -1.72 -12.67
C ARG A 3 -44.42 -2.62 -12.84
N THR A 4 -43.74 -2.54 -13.98
CA THR A 4 -42.42 -3.15 -14.16
C THR A 4 -41.39 -2.30 -13.42
N ARG A 5 -40.57 -2.93 -12.57
CA ARG A 5 -39.45 -2.27 -11.87
C ARG A 5 -38.34 -1.98 -12.87
N PRO A 6 -37.74 -0.78 -12.87
CA PRO A 6 -36.49 -0.59 -13.61
C PRO A 6 -35.39 -1.34 -12.88
N THR A 7 -34.68 -2.18 -13.62
CA THR A 7 -33.40 -2.76 -13.23
C THR A 7 -32.39 -1.63 -13.02
N ASP A 8 -31.94 -1.41 -11.78
CA ASP A 8 -30.80 -0.54 -11.50
C ASP A 8 -29.51 -1.26 -11.93
N SER A 9 -29.22 -1.17 -13.22
CA SER A 9 -27.98 -1.59 -13.83
C SER A 9 -26.99 -0.43 -13.82
N ARG A 10 -26.14 -0.39 -12.78
CA ARG A 10 -24.82 0.24 -12.65
C ARG A 10 -24.68 1.64 -13.29
N PRO A 11 -24.45 2.73 -12.53
CA PRO A 11 -24.08 3.99 -13.13
C PRO A 11 -22.66 3.89 -13.71
N ASN A 12 -22.65 3.72 -15.03
CA ASN A 12 -21.87 4.42 -16.03
C ASN A 12 -20.73 5.31 -15.50
N ARG A 13 -19.50 5.05 -15.99
CA ARG A 13 -18.24 5.76 -15.67
C ARG A 13 -18.49 7.25 -15.41
N ALA A 14 -18.33 7.67 -14.15
CA ALA A 14 -18.45 9.06 -13.76
C ALA A 14 -17.52 9.91 -14.63
N ARG A 15 -18.04 11.05 -15.13
CA ARG A 15 -17.25 12.10 -15.80
C ARG A 15 -15.96 12.34 -15.04
N ALA A 16 -14.84 12.55 -15.74
CA ALA A 16 -13.60 12.97 -15.11
C ALA A 16 -13.86 14.22 -14.26
N GLN A 17 -13.98 14.04 -12.94
CA GLN A 17 -14.11 15.14 -12.00
C GLN A 17 -12.76 15.85 -11.97
N ARG A 18 -12.76 17.09 -12.45
CA ARG A 18 -11.63 18.00 -12.26
C ARG A 18 -11.77 18.56 -10.86
N SER A 19 -10.77 18.32 -10.04
CA SER A 19 -10.66 18.86 -8.69
C SER A 19 -9.54 19.89 -8.64
N THR A 20 -9.65 20.85 -7.72
CA THR A 20 -8.58 21.81 -7.45
C THR A 20 -7.37 21.09 -6.81
N PRO A 21 -6.17 21.69 -6.87
CA PRO A 21 -5.02 21.16 -6.14
C PRO A 21 -5.29 20.94 -4.65
N GLU A 22 -6.01 21.85 -4.00
CA GLU A 22 -6.42 21.74 -2.59
C GLU A 22 -7.34 20.54 -2.37
N GLU A 23 -8.37 20.35 -3.20
CA GLU A 23 -9.26 19.20 -3.10
C GLU A 23 -8.52 17.86 -3.30
N CYS A 24 -7.56 17.83 -4.24
CA CYS A 24 -6.68 16.68 -4.44
C CYS A 24 -5.81 16.41 -3.21
N ARG A 25 -5.28 17.45 -2.57
CA ARG A 25 -4.48 17.33 -1.34
C ARG A 25 -5.31 16.80 -0.18
N SER A 26 -6.49 17.37 0.06
CA SER A 26 -7.37 16.91 1.15
C SER A 26 -7.78 15.45 0.98
N ARG A 27 -8.09 15.04 -0.25
CA ARG A 27 -8.38 13.62 -0.56
C ARG A 27 -7.17 12.72 -0.38
N LEU A 28 -5.97 13.21 -0.70
CA LEU A 28 -4.73 12.47 -0.46
C LEU A 28 -4.48 12.28 1.04
N GLU A 29 -4.61 13.34 1.83
CA GLU A 29 -4.44 13.30 3.29
C GLU A 29 -5.41 12.33 3.95
N GLN A 30 -6.69 12.39 3.57
CA GLN A 30 -7.70 11.43 4.04
C GLN A 30 -7.31 9.99 3.72
N ARG A 31 -6.90 9.71 2.48
CA ARG A 31 -6.45 8.37 2.08
C ARG A 31 -5.20 7.93 2.84
N LEU A 32 -4.25 8.84 3.09
CA LEU A 32 -3.05 8.51 3.87
C LEU A 32 -3.43 8.03 5.28
N ILE A 33 -4.42 8.67 5.92
CA ILE A 33 -4.95 8.23 7.22
C ILE A 33 -5.63 6.86 7.09
N GLU A 34 -6.52 6.69 6.11
CA GLU A 34 -7.22 5.41 5.84
C GLU A 34 -6.25 4.24 5.63
N HIS A 35 -5.06 4.49 5.09
CA HIS A 35 -4.03 3.47 4.89
C HIS A 35 -3.07 3.32 6.08
N ALA A 36 -2.83 4.40 6.85
CA ALA A 36 -1.94 4.37 8.00
C ALA A 36 -2.54 3.64 9.20
N GLU A 37 -3.83 3.81 9.48
CA GLU A 37 -4.47 3.16 10.64
C GLU A 37 -4.44 1.63 10.56
N PRO A 38 -4.81 0.97 9.44
CA PRO A 38 -4.74 -0.48 9.35
C PRO A 38 -3.30 -1.03 9.45
N VAL A 39 -2.32 -0.30 8.89
CA VAL A 39 -0.90 -0.63 9.00
C VAL A 39 -0.49 -0.64 10.47
N LEU A 40 -0.76 0.44 11.20
CA LEU A 40 -0.43 0.52 12.63
C LEU A 40 -1.20 -0.50 13.47
N LYS A 41 -2.42 -0.88 13.08
CA LYS A 41 -3.21 -1.90 13.78
C LYS A 41 -2.53 -3.27 13.73
N CYS A 42 -1.98 -3.67 12.58
CA CYS A 42 -1.34 -4.98 12.41
C CYS A 42 0.18 -4.98 12.63
N THR A 43 0.83 -3.82 12.61
CA THR A 43 2.25 -3.63 12.92
C THR A 43 2.47 -2.46 13.88
N GLN A 44 2.01 -2.62 15.13
CA GLN A 44 2.07 -1.57 16.15
C GLN A 44 3.49 -1.14 16.51
N VAL A 45 4.47 -2.04 16.32
CA VAL A 45 5.90 -1.78 16.55
C VAL A 45 6.44 -0.63 15.71
N LEU A 46 5.76 -0.25 14.61
CA LEU A 46 6.18 0.87 13.76
C LEU A 46 5.93 2.25 14.40
N LYS A 47 5.20 2.33 15.52
CA LYS A 47 5.00 3.60 16.24
C LYS A 47 6.36 4.15 16.70
N GLY A 48 6.65 5.41 16.35
CA GLY A 48 7.93 6.05 16.66
C GLY A 48 9.05 5.77 15.64
N HIS A 49 8.82 4.89 14.66
CA HIS A 49 9.78 4.56 13.60
C HIS A 49 9.37 5.23 12.28
N THR A 50 9.66 6.53 12.17
CA THR A 50 9.13 7.41 11.11
C THR A 50 9.35 6.87 9.71
N TYR A 51 10.56 6.42 9.37
CA TYR A 51 10.89 5.98 8.01
C TYR A 51 10.27 4.63 7.67
N GLN A 52 10.27 3.69 8.61
CA GLN A 52 9.70 2.36 8.44
C GLN A 52 8.19 2.44 8.36
N LEU A 53 7.56 3.28 9.18
CA LEU A 53 6.14 3.57 9.11
C LEU A 53 5.77 4.22 7.76
N ALA A 54 6.49 5.25 7.33
CA ALA A 54 6.24 5.90 6.04
C ALA A 54 6.35 4.92 4.86
N ALA A 55 7.38 4.06 4.85
CA ALA A 55 7.54 3.03 3.83
C ALA A 55 6.40 2.00 3.87
N ALA A 56 6.01 1.52 5.05
CA ALA A 56 4.91 0.57 5.23
C ALA A 56 3.56 1.15 4.76
N VAL A 57 3.28 2.42 5.07
CA VAL A 57 2.07 3.12 4.60
C VAL A 57 2.09 3.30 3.09
N SER A 58 3.22 3.73 2.50
CA SER A 58 3.37 3.83 1.04
C SER A 58 3.14 2.49 0.35
N PHE A 59 3.69 1.42 0.93
CA PHE A 59 3.54 0.08 0.42
C PHE A 59 2.07 -0.36 0.47
N ALA A 60 1.42 -0.22 1.64
CA ALA A 60 0.02 -0.57 1.85
C ALA A 60 -0.95 0.27 1.01
N TYR A 61 -0.63 1.53 0.71
CA TYR A 61 -1.39 2.35 -0.25
C TYR A 61 -1.44 1.71 -1.63
N ASN A 62 -0.36 1.03 -2.05
CA ASN A 62 -0.30 0.40 -3.37
C ASN A 62 -0.87 -1.01 -3.42
N VAL A 63 -0.59 -1.85 -2.42
CA VAL A 63 -1.02 -3.26 -2.44
C VAL A 63 -2.32 -3.51 -1.68
N GLY A 64 -2.78 -2.52 -0.92
CA GLY A 64 -3.90 -2.63 0.00
C GLY A 64 -3.47 -3.09 1.40
N ALA A 65 -4.17 -2.60 2.43
CA ALA A 65 -3.88 -2.90 3.83
C ALA A 65 -3.92 -4.41 4.16
N GLY A 66 -4.89 -5.15 3.60
CA GLY A 66 -4.99 -6.59 3.83
C GLY A 66 -3.78 -7.37 3.30
N ALA A 67 -3.31 -7.02 2.09
CA ALA A 67 -2.13 -7.63 1.50
C ALA A 67 -0.85 -7.28 2.29
N TYR A 68 -0.74 -6.02 2.75
CA TYR A 68 0.35 -5.62 3.64
C TYR A 68 0.33 -6.42 4.96
N CYS A 69 -0.79 -6.47 5.67
CA CYS A 69 -0.86 -7.14 6.97
C CYS A 69 -0.61 -8.65 6.88
N GLY A 70 -0.94 -9.29 5.75
CA GLY A 70 -0.61 -10.70 5.49
C GLY A 70 0.82 -10.95 4.99
N SER A 71 1.57 -9.90 4.64
CA SER A 71 2.89 -10.00 4.01
C SER A 71 3.99 -10.46 4.97
N THR A 72 5.08 -10.96 4.40
CA THR A 72 6.31 -11.25 5.14
C THR A 72 6.91 -9.98 5.78
N THR A 73 6.78 -8.82 5.12
CA THR A 73 7.20 -7.52 5.68
C THR A 73 6.55 -7.25 7.04
N ALA A 74 5.22 -7.35 7.12
CA ALA A 74 4.50 -7.11 8.38
C ALA A 74 4.87 -8.13 9.47
N LYS A 75 4.97 -9.41 9.09
CA LYS A 75 5.39 -10.48 10.02
C LYS A 75 6.76 -10.22 10.61
N ARG A 76 7.71 -9.73 9.81
CA ARG A 76 9.08 -9.45 10.24
C ARG A 76 9.20 -8.23 11.12
N PHE A 77 8.49 -7.14 10.82
CA PHE A 77 8.43 -6.01 11.74
C PHE A 77 7.96 -6.47 13.12
N ASN A 78 6.86 -7.23 13.17
CA ASN A 78 6.34 -7.75 14.43
C ASN A 78 7.30 -8.72 15.15
N ALA A 79 8.20 -9.37 14.43
CA ALA A 79 9.26 -10.22 14.98
C ALA A 79 10.55 -9.46 15.35
N GLY A 80 10.62 -8.15 15.10
CA GLY A 80 11.82 -7.34 15.32
C GLY A 80 12.91 -7.49 14.25
N ASP A 81 12.65 -8.22 13.16
CA ASP A 81 13.56 -8.31 12.02
C ASP A 81 13.37 -7.12 11.08
N TRP A 82 13.84 -5.95 11.51
CA TRP A 82 13.66 -4.68 10.79
C TRP A 82 14.29 -4.68 9.39
N LYS A 83 15.55 -5.12 9.28
CA LYS A 83 16.26 -5.20 7.99
C LYS A 83 15.60 -6.20 7.06
N GLY A 84 15.20 -7.37 7.58
CA GLY A 84 14.48 -8.35 6.78
C GLY A 84 13.07 -7.92 6.38
N ALA A 85 12.40 -7.10 7.19
CA ALA A 85 11.10 -6.51 6.86
C ALA A 85 11.20 -5.56 5.66
N CYS A 86 12.18 -4.65 5.69
CA CYS A 86 12.45 -3.73 4.58
C CYS A 86 12.86 -4.48 3.31
N ARG A 87 13.74 -5.49 3.41
CA ARG A 87 14.09 -6.35 2.27
C ARG A 87 12.86 -7.03 1.66
N ALA A 88 11.96 -7.55 2.50
CA ALA A 88 10.76 -8.26 2.06
C ALA A 88 9.78 -7.42 1.22
N MET A 89 9.93 -6.09 1.20
CA MET A 89 9.14 -5.22 0.32
C MET A 89 9.43 -5.48 -1.16
N ASN A 90 10.66 -5.87 -1.52
CA ASN A 90 11.05 -6.09 -2.92
C ASN A 90 11.68 -7.46 -3.21
N GLU A 91 12.06 -8.23 -2.19
CA GLU A 91 12.83 -9.46 -2.37
C GLU A 91 12.43 -10.54 -1.33
N ALA A 92 12.13 -11.76 -1.81
CA ALA A 92 11.89 -12.93 -0.98
C ALA A 92 13.21 -13.56 -0.50
N ASP A 93 13.15 -14.46 0.48
CA ASP A 93 14.36 -15.09 1.04
C ASP A 93 15.12 -15.98 0.08
N ASN A 94 14.45 -16.45 -0.97
CA ASN A 94 15.08 -17.18 -2.08
C ASN A 94 15.64 -16.23 -3.16
N GLY A 95 15.77 -14.94 -2.87
CA GLY A 95 16.29 -13.91 -3.79
C GLY A 95 15.33 -13.52 -4.91
N ARG A 96 14.10 -14.05 -4.94
CA ARG A 96 13.14 -13.71 -6.01
C ARG A 96 12.49 -12.35 -5.75
N PRO A 97 12.26 -11.53 -6.80
CA PRO A 97 11.51 -10.29 -6.65
C PRO A 97 10.09 -10.53 -6.10
N GLN A 98 9.66 -9.67 -5.17
CA GLN A 98 8.33 -9.67 -4.54
C GLN A 98 7.61 -8.35 -4.82
N TRP A 99 6.28 -8.41 -4.95
CA TRP A 99 5.42 -7.20 -5.08
C TRP A 99 5.72 -6.29 -6.28
N VAL A 100 6.44 -6.81 -7.28
CA VAL A 100 6.82 -6.09 -8.51
C VAL A 100 6.07 -6.57 -9.76
N THR A 101 5.11 -7.47 -9.59
CA THR A 101 4.38 -8.09 -10.71
C THR A 101 2.93 -7.67 -10.77
N ALA A 102 2.40 -7.44 -11.97
CA ALA A 102 0.96 -7.34 -12.22
C ALA A 102 0.63 -8.00 -13.57
N GLY A 103 -0.53 -8.65 -13.67
CA GLY A 103 -0.91 -9.40 -14.88
C GLY A 103 0.08 -10.50 -15.26
N GLY A 104 0.74 -11.12 -14.26
CA GLY A 104 1.73 -12.18 -14.47
C GLY A 104 3.10 -11.72 -14.98
N ARG A 105 3.36 -10.41 -15.07
CA ARG A 105 4.63 -9.85 -15.57
C ARG A 105 5.24 -8.91 -14.54
N VAL A 106 6.58 -8.88 -14.48
CA VAL A 106 7.31 -7.86 -13.72
C VAL A 106 7.12 -6.51 -14.40
N LEU A 107 6.79 -5.48 -13.62
CA LEU A 107 6.62 -4.12 -14.11
C LEU A 107 7.77 -3.24 -13.61
N PRO A 108 8.55 -2.59 -14.51
CA PRO A 108 9.66 -1.73 -14.12
C PRO A 108 9.28 -0.62 -13.13
N GLY A 109 8.08 -0.04 -13.29
CA GLY A 109 7.57 0.97 -12.37
C GLY A 109 7.37 0.44 -10.94
N LEU A 110 6.93 -0.81 -10.77
CA LEU A 110 6.80 -1.42 -9.45
C LEU A 110 8.16 -1.77 -8.86
N VAL A 111 9.12 -2.23 -9.69
CA VAL A 111 10.51 -2.46 -9.25
C VAL A 111 11.12 -1.18 -8.68
N LYS A 112 11.00 -0.06 -9.42
CA LYS A 112 11.49 1.25 -8.97
C LYS A 112 10.83 1.66 -7.65
N ARG A 113 9.50 1.60 -7.59
CA ARG A 113 8.73 1.95 -6.38
C ARG A 113 9.17 1.14 -5.16
N ARG A 114 9.30 -0.18 -5.28
CA ARG A 114 9.70 -1.04 -4.16
C ARG A 114 11.14 -0.82 -3.72
N THR A 115 12.01 -0.46 -4.67
CA THR A 115 13.40 -0.08 -4.35
C THR A 115 13.44 1.22 -3.54
N GLU A 116 12.65 2.23 -3.92
CA GLU A 116 12.55 3.48 -3.18
C GLU A 116 11.90 3.30 -1.80
N GLU A 117 10.83 2.51 -1.69
CA GLU A 117 10.20 2.17 -0.41
C GLU A 117 11.15 1.42 0.52
N ARG A 118 11.92 0.45 0.01
CA ARG A 118 12.96 -0.24 0.78
C ARG A 118 14.06 0.73 1.22
N ALA A 119 14.57 1.56 0.31
CA ALA A 119 15.61 2.53 0.64
C ALA A 119 15.16 3.55 1.69
N LEU A 120 13.87 3.95 1.67
CA LEU A 120 13.27 4.75 2.74
C LEU A 120 13.22 3.95 4.04
N CYS A 121 12.70 2.71 3.99
CA CYS A 121 12.55 1.83 5.14
C CYS A 121 13.89 1.54 5.84
N GLU A 122 14.97 1.42 5.10
CA GLU A 122 16.31 1.12 5.64
C GLU A 122 17.03 2.35 6.22
N ARG A 123 16.44 3.54 6.15
CA ARG A 123 17.02 4.72 6.79
C ARG A 123 17.03 4.56 8.31
N ASP A 124 18.19 4.87 8.89
CA ASP A 124 18.45 4.85 10.33
C ASP A 124 18.19 3.46 10.99
N LEU A 125 18.43 2.36 10.24
CA LEU A 125 18.44 0.96 10.71
C LEU A 125 19.84 0.37 10.94
#